data_AF-A0A3D6DGD1-F1
#
_entry.id   AF-A0A3D6DGD1-F1
#
_cell.length_a   1.000
_cell.length_b   1.000
_cell.length_c   1.000
_cell.angle_alpha   90.00
_cell.angle_beta   90.00
_cell.angle_gamma   90.00
#
_symmetry.space_group_name_H-M   'P 1'
#
loop_
_entity.id
_entity.type
_entity.pdbx_description
1 polymer ?
#
loop_
_entity_poly.entity_id
_entity_poly.type
_entity_poly.pdbx_seq_one_letter_code
_entity_poly.pdbx_strand_id
1 'polypeptide(L)'
;MDFRKFLPLMAFAFLATPLTVKAQLTQVETAEQLQLNTITTAVPFLMIAPDSRSGALGDAGVALSPDGAAMAWNPARMAFTDQTFEAHLGYAPWLRQLVDDMSLAYLSGTRKLNKRQAVGMALRYFSLGNITFTDV
;
A
#
# COMPACT_ATOMS: atom_id res chain seq x y z
N MET A 1 -6.58 -55.10 -49.52
CA MET A 1 -7.67 -54.28 -48.98
C MET A 1 -7.10 -52.90 -48.66
N ASP A 2 -7.53 -51.86 -49.38
CA ASP A 2 -6.89 -50.53 -49.31
C ASP A 2 -7.27 -49.76 -48.04
N PHE A 3 -6.28 -49.55 -47.16
CA PHE A 3 -6.40 -48.80 -45.89
C PHE A 3 -6.89 -47.34 -46.08
N ARG A 4 -6.68 -46.78 -47.28
CA ARG A 4 -7.04 -45.39 -47.63
C ARG A 4 -8.55 -45.12 -47.60
N LYS A 5 -9.40 -46.15 -47.70
CA LYS A 5 -10.87 -46.00 -47.69
C LYS A 5 -11.45 -45.85 -46.27
N PHE A 6 -10.70 -46.22 -45.24
CA PHE A 6 -11.14 -46.12 -43.83
C PHE A 6 -10.69 -44.83 -43.12
N LEU A 7 -9.76 -44.09 -43.72
CA LEU A 7 -9.27 -42.81 -43.23
C LEU A 7 -10.37 -41.73 -43.03
N PRO A 8 -11.32 -41.52 -43.96
CA PRO A 8 -12.38 -40.54 -43.76
C PRO A 8 -13.38 -40.96 -42.66
N LEU A 9 -13.59 -42.27 -42.48
CA LEU A 9 -14.49 -42.81 -41.45
C LEU A 9 -13.90 -42.58 -40.05
N MET A 10 -12.59 -42.73 -39.91
CA MET A 10 -11.88 -42.49 -38.64
C MET A 10 -11.83 -41.01 -38.28
N ALA A 11 -11.68 -40.12 -39.28
CA ALA A 11 -11.74 -38.67 -39.08
C ALA A 11 -13.15 -38.21 -38.64
N PHE A 12 -14.20 -38.81 -39.20
CA PHE A 12 -15.58 -38.52 -38.83
C PHE A 12 -15.91 -39.01 -37.41
N ALA A 13 -15.37 -40.16 -37.00
CA ALA A 13 -15.50 -40.68 -35.64
C ALA A 13 -14.79 -39.80 -34.59
N PHE A 14 -13.66 -39.16 -34.95
CA PHE A 14 -12.96 -38.24 -34.06
C PHE A 14 -13.72 -36.91 -33.88
N LEU A 15 -14.44 -36.45 -34.91
CA LEU A 15 -15.25 -35.22 -34.84
C LEU A 15 -16.57 -35.39 -34.07
N ALA A 16 -17.05 -36.62 -33.91
CA ALA A 16 -18.36 -36.91 -33.30
C ALA A 16 -18.31 -37.10 -31.77
N THR A 17 -17.13 -37.00 -31.14
CA THR A 17 -17.03 -37.08 -29.68
C THR A 17 -17.22 -35.69 -29.05
N PRO A 18 -18.21 -35.49 -28.15
CA PRO A 18 -18.36 -34.20 -27.48
C PRO A 18 -17.22 -34.01 -26.49
N LEU A 19 -16.21 -33.24 -26.89
CA LEU A 19 -15.10 -32.84 -26.03
C LEU A 19 -15.63 -31.85 -24.98
N THR A 20 -16.07 -32.36 -23.84
CA THR A 20 -16.57 -31.53 -22.74
C THR A 20 -15.37 -30.97 -21.99
N VAL A 21 -14.80 -29.88 -22.48
CA VAL A 21 -13.70 -29.17 -21.81
C VAL A 21 -14.29 -28.35 -20.67
N LYS A 22 -14.20 -28.87 -19.44
CA LYS A 22 -14.49 -28.11 -18.21
C LYS A 22 -13.28 -27.25 -17.86
N ALA A 23 -13.09 -26.15 -18.60
CA ALA A 23 -12.04 -25.16 -18.31
C ALA A 23 -12.50 -24.02 -17.39
N GLN A 24 -13.78 -23.97 -17.02
CA GLN A 24 -14.29 -22.95 -16.13
C GLN A 24 -14.12 -23.40 -14.68
N LEU A 25 -13.32 -22.64 -13.93
CA LEU A 25 -13.20 -22.78 -12.48
C LEU A 25 -14.58 -22.54 -11.85
N THR A 26 -15.13 -23.57 -11.20
CA THR A 26 -16.32 -23.43 -10.36
C THR A 26 -15.95 -22.55 -9.17
N GLN A 27 -16.73 -21.49 -8.94
CA GLN A 27 -16.51 -20.40 -7.96
C GLN A 27 -16.52 -20.84 -6.47
N VAL A 28 -16.36 -22.13 -6.19
CA VAL A 28 -16.42 -22.74 -4.86
C VAL A 28 -15.15 -23.56 -4.60
N GLU A 29 -13.99 -22.98 -4.92
CA GLU A 29 -12.77 -23.29 -4.17
C GLU A 29 -12.63 -22.20 -3.10
N THR A 30 -13.32 -22.50 -2.01
CA THR A 30 -13.49 -21.72 -0.80
C THR A 30 -12.15 -21.24 -0.22
N ALA A 31 -12.19 -20.07 0.40
CA ALA A 31 -11.10 -19.28 0.99
C ALA A 31 -10.01 -19.99 1.82
N GLU A 32 -10.09 -21.30 2.08
CA GLU A 32 -9.09 -22.10 2.78
C GLU A 32 -7.80 -22.32 1.97
N GLN A 33 -7.85 -22.26 0.63
CA GLN A 33 -6.67 -22.46 -0.23
C GLN A 33 -5.94 -21.15 -0.57
N LEU A 34 -6.52 -20.00 -0.21
CA LEU A 34 -5.83 -18.71 -0.18
C LEU A 34 -5.00 -18.65 1.11
N GLN A 35 -3.84 -19.31 1.09
CA GLN A 35 -2.81 -19.08 2.11
C GLN A 35 -2.28 -17.65 1.93
N LEU A 36 -3.00 -16.69 2.51
CA LEU A 36 -2.68 -15.27 2.49
C LEU A 36 -1.39 -15.08 3.31
N ASN A 37 -0.26 -14.98 2.61
CA ASN A 37 1.01 -14.54 3.19
C ASN A 37 0.95 -13.05 3.48
N THR A 38 0.08 -12.65 4.41
CA THR A 38 -0.02 -11.26 4.84
C THR A 38 1.24 -10.87 5.58
N ILE A 39 1.85 -9.77 5.16
CA ILE A 39 3.03 -9.23 5.82
C ILE A 39 2.56 -8.56 7.10
N THR A 40 2.90 -9.14 8.25
CA THR A 40 2.65 -8.52 9.54
C THR A 40 3.72 -7.47 9.80
N THR A 41 3.29 -6.22 9.97
CA THR A 41 4.18 -5.13 10.38
C THR A 41 3.91 -4.80 11.85
N ALA A 42 4.95 -4.61 12.64
CA ALA A 42 4.79 -4.28 14.06
C ALA A 42 4.20 -2.87 14.29
N VAL A 43 4.34 -1.97 13.31
CA VAL A 43 4.04 -0.54 13.45
C VAL A 43 3.34 0.01 12.20
N PRO A 44 2.07 -0.37 11.94
CA PRO A 44 1.37 0.00 10.70
C PRO A 44 1.09 1.51 10.59
N PHE A 45 1.04 2.25 11.70
CA PHE A 45 0.76 3.69 11.68
C PHE A 45 1.84 4.53 10.98
N LEU A 46 3.05 3.98 10.77
CA LEU A 46 4.10 4.67 10.01
C LEU A 46 3.75 4.84 8.53
N MET A 47 2.86 3.99 8.01
CA MET A 47 2.36 4.05 6.64
C MET A 47 1.34 5.17 6.44
N ILE A 48 0.80 5.75 7.50
CA ILE A 48 -0.18 6.84 7.42
C ILE A 48 0.57 8.13 7.08
N ALA A 49 0.13 8.79 6.00
CA ALA A 49 0.64 10.08 5.58
C ALA A 49 0.54 11.12 6.69
N PRO A 50 1.66 11.74 7.10
CA PRO A 50 1.67 12.71 8.18
C PRO A 50 1.38 14.15 7.73
N ASP A 51 1.33 14.41 6.42
CA ASP A 51 1.13 15.71 5.81
C ASP A 51 -0.06 15.71 4.84
N SER A 52 -0.75 16.84 4.76
CA SER A 52 -1.93 16.99 3.91
C SER A 52 -1.59 16.99 2.41
N ARG A 53 -0.39 17.44 2.03
CA ARG A 53 0.00 17.58 0.61
C ARG A 53 0.19 16.22 -0.05
N SER A 54 0.99 15.35 0.56
CA SER A 54 1.26 14.01 0.03
C SER A 54 0.02 13.12 0.19
N GLY A 55 -0.72 13.27 1.30
CA GLY A 55 -2.00 12.58 1.50
C GLY A 55 -3.05 12.94 0.45
N ALA A 56 -3.20 14.22 0.09
CA ALA A 56 -4.13 14.66 -0.96
C ALA A 56 -3.74 14.17 -2.37
N LEU A 57 -2.47 13.82 -2.56
CA LEU A 57 -1.96 13.23 -3.81
C LEU A 57 -2.05 11.70 -3.83
N GLY A 58 -2.76 11.10 -2.86
CA GLY A 58 -2.89 9.64 -2.75
C GLY A 58 -1.59 9.00 -2.28
N ASP A 59 -0.99 9.55 -1.22
CA ASP A 59 0.26 9.09 -0.61
C ASP A 59 1.47 9.14 -1.55
N ALA A 60 1.45 10.08 -2.51
CA ALA A 60 2.50 10.28 -3.50
C ALA A 60 3.52 11.36 -3.06
N GLY A 61 4.28 11.09 -1.99
CA GLY A 61 5.21 12.08 -1.39
C GLY A 61 6.68 11.99 -1.82
N VAL A 62 7.11 10.96 -2.57
CA VAL A 62 8.55 10.65 -2.75
C VAL A 62 9.29 11.64 -3.67
N ALA A 63 8.63 12.10 -4.73
CA ALA A 63 9.22 12.93 -5.79
C ALA A 63 8.60 14.34 -5.89
N LEU A 64 8.02 14.83 -4.79
CA LEU A 64 7.46 16.19 -4.73
C LEU A 64 8.54 17.25 -4.59
N SER A 65 8.20 18.52 -4.80
CA SER A 65 9.11 19.61 -4.45
C SER A 65 9.43 19.56 -2.94
N PRO A 66 10.65 19.93 -2.52
CA PRO A 66 11.06 19.91 -1.11
C PRO A 66 10.07 20.67 -0.22
N ASP A 67 9.80 20.09 0.94
CA ASP A 67 8.95 20.65 1.99
C ASP A 67 9.33 20.06 3.36
N GLY A 68 8.80 20.65 4.44
CA GLY A 68 9.09 20.19 5.81
C GLY A 68 8.68 18.73 6.07
N ALA A 69 7.76 18.18 5.28
CA ALA A 69 7.36 16.76 5.34
C ALA A 69 8.34 15.81 4.63
N ALA A 70 9.41 16.32 4.00
CA ALA A 70 10.42 15.51 3.31
C ALA A 70 11.00 14.39 4.19
N MET A 71 11.14 14.61 5.50
CA MET A 71 11.60 13.58 6.45
C MET A 71 10.71 12.33 6.50
N ALA A 72 9.41 12.46 6.24
CA ALA A 72 8.47 11.33 6.25
C ALA A 72 8.51 10.49 4.96
N TRP A 73 8.82 11.12 3.82
CA TRP A 73 8.72 10.49 2.50
C TRP A 73 10.06 10.24 1.84
N ASN A 74 10.91 11.26 1.77
CA ASN A 74 12.21 11.21 1.12
C ASN A 74 13.16 12.28 1.70
N PRO A 75 14.00 11.91 2.68
CA PRO A 75 14.96 12.82 3.30
C PRO A 75 15.94 13.47 2.32
N ALA A 76 16.21 12.85 1.15
CA ALA A 76 17.10 13.43 0.15
C ALA A 76 16.55 14.75 -0.43
N ARG A 77 15.22 14.94 -0.44
CA ARG A 77 14.58 16.18 -0.92
C ARG A 77 15.01 17.40 -0.11
N MET A 78 15.37 17.24 1.17
CA MET A 78 15.80 18.35 2.03
C MET A 78 17.07 19.06 1.53
N ALA A 79 17.97 18.38 0.82
CA ALA A 79 19.16 19.02 0.26
C ALA A 79 18.80 20.03 -0.86
N PHE A 80 17.65 19.83 -1.49
CA PHE A 80 17.19 20.60 -2.65
C PHE A 80 16.22 21.72 -2.28
N THR A 81 15.87 21.93 -1.00
CA THR A 81 15.05 23.10 -0.63
C THR A 81 15.80 24.41 -0.89
N ASP A 82 15.08 25.44 -1.33
CA ASP A 82 15.57 26.80 -1.45
C ASP A 82 15.66 27.51 -0.10
N GLN A 83 14.91 27.01 0.90
CA GLN A 83 14.85 27.59 2.24
C GLN A 83 15.98 27.07 3.13
N THR A 84 16.52 27.93 4.00
CA THR A 84 17.56 27.52 4.95
C THR A 84 16.99 26.68 6.09
N PHE A 85 15.74 26.91 6.45
CA PHE A 85 15.04 26.21 7.51
C PHE A 85 13.58 26.02 7.12
N GLU A 86 13.06 24.82 7.35
CA GLU A 86 11.64 24.49 7.17
C GLU A 86 11.13 23.75 8.40
N ALA A 87 9.88 24.01 8.77
CA ALA A 87 9.19 23.29 9.83
C ALA A 87 7.81 22.86 9.33
N HIS A 88 7.35 21.72 9.82
CA HIS A 88 6.03 21.19 9.49
C HIS A 88 5.36 20.64 10.75
N LEU A 89 4.08 20.95 10.92
CA LEU A 89 3.22 20.41 11.95
C LEU A 89 1.96 19.84 11.29
N GLY A 90 1.66 18.57 11.56
CA GLY A 90 0.48 17.87 11.08
C GLY A 90 -0.27 17.21 12.22
N TYR A 91 -1.60 17.25 12.17
CA TYR A 91 -2.48 16.55 13.09
C TYR A 91 -3.64 15.93 12.31
N ALA A 92 -3.85 14.63 12.46
CA ALA A 92 -4.88 13.87 11.77
C ALA A 92 -5.63 12.96 12.77
N PRO A 93 -6.93 13.19 13.02
CA PRO A 93 -7.77 12.22 13.70
C PRO A 93 -7.89 10.94 12.86
N TRP A 94 -7.74 9.77 13.46
CA TRP A 94 -7.71 8.49 12.73
C TRP A 94 -8.78 7.52 13.23
N LEU A 95 -9.54 6.91 12.30
CA LEU A 95 -10.66 5.99 12.56
C LEU A 95 -11.58 6.42 13.73
N ARG A 96 -12.05 7.67 13.71
CA ARG A 96 -12.99 8.21 14.72
C ARG A 96 -14.27 7.40 14.88
N GLN A 97 -14.63 6.55 13.92
CA GLN A 97 -15.79 5.65 14.03
C GLN A 97 -15.53 4.40 14.87
N LEU A 98 -14.26 4.02 15.08
CA LEU A 98 -13.88 2.87 15.89
C LEU A 98 -13.50 3.30 17.31
N VAL A 99 -12.67 4.34 17.43
CA VAL A 99 -12.21 4.90 18.70
C VAL A 99 -12.19 6.42 18.56
N ASP A 100 -12.96 7.11 19.39
CA ASP A 100 -13.13 8.57 19.30
C ASP A 100 -11.81 9.35 19.53
N ASP A 101 -10.90 8.80 20.35
CA ASP A 101 -9.69 9.49 20.82
C ASP A 101 -8.39 9.08 20.09
N MET A 102 -8.51 8.43 18.93
CA MET A 102 -7.35 8.03 18.14
C MET A 102 -6.88 9.15 17.20
N SER A 103 -5.58 9.47 17.28
CA SER A 103 -5.00 10.56 16.51
C SER A 103 -3.52 10.37 16.20
N LEU A 104 -3.08 10.98 15.10
CA LEU A 104 -1.70 11.02 14.64
C LEU A 104 -1.22 12.47 14.63
N ALA A 105 -0.12 12.73 15.33
CA ALA A 105 0.57 14.02 15.31
C ALA A 105 1.96 13.84 14.69
N TYR A 106 2.37 14.82 13.90
CA TYR A 106 3.68 14.84 13.25
C TYR A 106 4.29 16.22 13.33
N LEU A 107 5.51 16.29 13.81
CA LEU A 107 6.33 17.50 13.86
C LEU A 107 7.66 17.20 13.19
N SER A 108 8.07 18.05 12.26
CA SER A 108 9.40 17.95 11.65
C SER A 108 10.04 19.32 11.48
N GLY A 109 11.36 19.32 11.50
CA GLY A 109 12.18 20.49 11.24
C GLY A 109 13.39 20.09 10.42
N THR A 110 13.66 20.82 9.36
CA THR A 110 14.79 20.58 8.46
C THR A 110 15.61 21.87 8.34
N ARG A 111 16.93 21.73 8.30
CA ARG A 111 17.86 22.84 8.15
C ARG A 111 18.89 22.50 7.08
N LYS A 112 18.97 23.34 6.06
CA LYS A 112 19.99 23.27 5.02
C LYS A 112 21.31 23.79 5.57
N LEU A 113 22.35 22.97 5.46
CA LEU A 113 23.71 23.29 5.92
C LEU A 113 24.54 23.90 4.78
N ASN A 114 24.43 23.30 3.60
CA ASN A 114 25.18 23.68 2.39
C ASN A 114 24.32 23.47 1.13
N LYS A 115 24.84 23.80 -0.06
CA LYS A 115 24.15 23.57 -1.35
C LYS A 115 23.74 22.11 -1.60
N ARG A 116 24.33 21.15 -0.90
CA ARG A 116 24.13 19.70 -1.09
C ARG A 116 23.87 18.93 0.20
N GLN A 117 23.75 19.62 1.34
CA GLN A 117 23.63 18.96 2.65
C GLN A 117 22.53 19.63 3.45
N ALA A 118 21.71 18.82 4.11
CA ALA A 118 20.70 19.24 5.05
C ALA A 118 20.63 18.23 6.19
N VAL A 119 20.22 18.70 7.37
CA VAL A 119 19.93 17.87 8.53
C VAL A 119 18.46 18.07 8.89
N GLY A 120 17.78 17.01 9.31
CA GLY A 120 16.38 17.08 9.69
C GLY A 120 16.10 16.20 10.90
N MET A 121 15.08 16.61 11.65
CA MET A 121 14.50 15.84 12.74
C MET A 121 13.00 15.72 12.52
N ALA A 122 12.44 14.59 12.93
CA ALA A 122 11.01 14.35 12.87
C ALA A 122 10.55 13.56 14.09
N LEU A 123 9.42 13.94 14.63
CA LEU A 123 8.71 13.28 15.71
C LEU A 123 7.32 12.91 15.21
N ARG A 124 7.01 11.62 15.22
CA ARG A 124 5.68 11.11 14.95
C ARG A 124 5.12 10.52 16.25
N TYR A 125 3.91 10.93 16.61
CA TYR A 125 3.20 10.44 17.78
C TYR A 125 1.85 9.88 17.34
N PHE A 126 1.54 8.67 17.78
CA PHE A 126 0.28 8.00 17.50
C PHE A 126 -0.39 7.62 18.82
N SER A 127 -1.59 8.18 19.05
CA SER A 127 -2.44 7.82 20.18
C SER A 127 -3.43 6.77 19.71
N LEU A 128 -3.47 5.61 20.39
CA LEU A 128 -4.50 4.59 20.15
C LEU A 128 -5.84 4.93 20.82
N GLY A 129 -5.92 6.02 21.58
CA GLY A 129 -7.07 6.37 22.38
C GLY A 129 -7.25 5.41 23.57
N ASN A 130 -8.44 5.45 24.17
CA ASN A 130 -8.83 4.54 25.24
C ASN A 130 -9.49 3.29 24.64
N ILE A 131 -8.92 2.11 24.93
CA ILE A 131 -9.49 0.82 24.54
C ILE A 131 -10.16 0.25 25.79
N THR A 132 -11.48 0.36 25.89
CA THR A 132 -12.27 -0.34 26.90
C THR A 132 -12.31 -1.82 26.58
N PHE A 133 -11.46 -2.60 27.26
CA PHE A 133 -11.57 -4.05 27.27
C PHE A 133 -12.87 -4.44 27.98
N THR A 134 -13.81 -5.00 27.24
CA THR A 134 -14.98 -5.64 27.84
C THR A 134 -14.59 -7.07 28.17
N ASP A 135 -14.51 -7.36 29.46
CA ASP A 135 -14.37 -8.73 29.95
C ASP A 135 -15.70 -9.46 29.72
N VAL A 136 -15.64 -10.71 29.27
CA VAL A 136 -16.77 -11.65 29.31
C VAL A 136 -16.45 -12.78 30.25
#